data_AF-A0A1W2H7R7-F1
#
_entry.id   AF-A0A1W2H7R7-F1
#
_cell.length_a   1.000
_cell.length_b   1.000
_cell.length_c   1.000
_cell.angle_alpha   90.00
_cell.angle_beta   90.00
_cell.angle_gamma   90.00
#
_symmetry.space_group_name_H-M   'P 1'
#
loop_
_entity.id
_entity.type
_entity.pdbx_description
1 polymer ?
#
loop_
_entity_poly.entity_id
_entity_poly.type
_entity_poly.pdbx_seq_one_letter_code
_entity_poly.pdbx_strand_id
1 'polypeptide(L)'
;MVESKQSNLDWLKKRYPIRPKKWHTEKVLRINEIENYRFYSRNSTKTYRGIISPLDIKGIQYAYAYNDGTDITWIDLLNNLKRFKDIRHSNMTHEELIEHAQSDYNESRTVSKFGSLYFTTTGQHRMALCKFLDLEKVTVHINEYTFNQEKFNTYNARKKFVKRLLDRGLISEKLSESEIMSFEHAISLNIHGVFIMMGDQVFDGLINLYDGLGTNKVLITFESLIYGKPSTFNNDVRSQSDLLQFKYFLRKCKAELLSDV
;
A
#
# COMPACT_ATOMS: atom_id res chain seq x y z
N MET A 1 -15.08 42.64 17.06
CA MET A 1 -15.83 41.51 17.65
C MET A 1 -15.55 40.27 16.82
N VAL A 2 -14.82 39.30 17.36
CA VAL A 2 -14.62 38.00 16.71
C VAL A 2 -15.88 37.21 17.03
N GLU A 3 -16.79 37.08 16.06
CA GLU A 3 -17.89 36.11 16.18
C GLU A 3 -17.27 34.76 16.56
N SER A 4 -17.66 34.19 17.70
CA SER A 4 -17.29 32.83 18.03
C SER A 4 -17.82 31.97 16.89
N LYS A 5 -16.95 31.44 16.01
CA LYS A 5 -17.35 30.52 14.96
C LYS A 5 -17.99 29.32 15.64
N GLN A 6 -19.32 29.30 15.73
CA GLN A 6 -20.06 28.15 16.25
C GLN A 6 -19.57 26.89 15.52
N SER A 7 -19.28 25.81 16.22
CA SER A 7 -18.77 24.59 15.59
C SER A 7 -19.86 23.97 14.69
N ASN A 8 -19.45 23.25 13.64
CA ASN A 8 -20.41 22.57 12.76
C ASN A 8 -21.14 21.46 13.54
N LEU A 9 -20.46 20.82 14.48
CA LEU A 9 -21.07 19.85 15.39
C LEU A 9 -22.20 20.46 16.24
N ASP A 10 -21.98 21.63 16.84
CA ASP A 10 -23.01 22.27 17.65
C ASP A 10 -24.20 22.75 16.81
N TRP A 11 -23.92 23.22 15.59
CA TRP A 11 -24.99 23.57 14.65
C TRP A 11 -25.82 22.34 14.28
N LEU A 12 -25.17 21.19 14.08
CA LEU A 12 -25.85 19.93 13.73
C LEU A 12 -26.65 19.37 14.92
N LYS A 13 -26.13 19.48 16.16
CA LYS A 13 -26.82 19.09 17.40
C LYS A 13 -28.15 19.81 17.62
N LYS A 14 -28.31 21.03 17.09
CA LYS A 14 -29.57 21.79 17.16
C LYS A 14 -30.68 21.18 16.29
N ARG A 15 -30.33 20.35 15.31
CA ARG A 15 -31.26 19.75 14.33
C ARG A 15 -31.43 18.25 14.51
N TYR A 16 -30.38 17.58 14.99
CA TYR A 16 -30.39 16.14 15.23
C TYR A 16 -29.60 15.83 16.52
N PRO A 17 -30.15 15.03 17.47
CA PRO A 17 -29.50 14.75 18.74
C PRO A 17 -28.30 13.80 18.57
N ILE A 18 -27.15 14.37 18.19
CA ILE A 18 -25.88 13.64 18.07
C ILE A 18 -25.35 13.30 19.46
N ARG A 19 -25.41 12.01 19.81
CA ARG A 19 -24.82 11.47 21.04
C ARG A 19 -23.32 11.22 20.86
N PRO A 20 -22.48 11.43 21.88
CA PRO A 20 -21.07 11.07 21.81
C PRO A 20 -20.88 9.58 21.46
N LYS A 21 -20.06 9.29 20.45
CA LYS A 21 -19.69 7.93 20.04
C LYS A 21 -18.18 7.83 19.94
N LYS A 22 -17.63 6.64 20.22
CA LYS A 22 -16.18 6.37 20.18
C LYS A 22 -15.54 6.82 18.86
N TRP A 23 -16.21 6.56 17.74
CA TRP A 23 -15.69 6.89 16.41
C TRP A 23 -15.56 8.40 16.16
N HIS A 24 -16.25 9.26 16.91
CA HIS A 24 -16.13 10.71 16.76
C HIS A 24 -14.69 11.21 16.95
N THR A 25 -13.96 10.59 17.86
CA THR A 25 -12.57 10.92 18.19
C THR A 25 -11.58 9.94 17.56
N GLU A 26 -12.04 8.97 16.76
CA GLU A 26 -11.16 8.11 15.98
C GLU A 26 -10.51 8.92 14.87
N LYS A 27 -9.26 8.55 14.56
CA LYS A 27 -8.49 9.14 13.46
C LYS A 27 -9.20 8.90 12.13
N VAL A 28 -9.31 9.93 11.31
CA VAL A 28 -9.69 9.82 9.90
C VAL A 28 -8.47 9.30 9.14
N LEU A 29 -8.53 8.04 8.72
CA LEU A 29 -7.39 7.38 8.08
C LEU A 29 -7.11 7.97 6.68
N ARG A 30 -5.85 8.01 6.33
CA ARG A 30 -5.38 8.20 4.96
C ARG A 30 -5.29 6.85 4.27
N ILE A 31 -5.49 6.82 2.96
CA ILE A 31 -5.46 5.56 2.20
C ILE A 31 -4.08 4.87 2.31
N ASN A 32 -2.98 5.64 2.36
CA ASN A 32 -1.63 5.09 2.49
C ASN A 32 -1.31 4.54 3.90
N GLU A 33 -2.20 4.72 4.87
CA GLU A 33 -2.09 4.13 6.21
C GLU A 33 -2.73 2.75 6.31
N ILE A 34 -3.41 2.29 5.24
CA ILE A 34 -3.86 0.90 5.14
C ILE A 34 -2.61 0.01 5.13
N GLU A 35 -2.61 -1.01 5.99
CA GLU A 35 -1.50 -1.96 6.03
C GLU A 35 -1.27 -2.56 4.64
N ASN A 36 -0.01 -2.56 4.20
CA ASN A 36 0.37 -3.11 2.90
C ASN A 36 -0.40 -2.46 1.71
N TYR A 37 -0.86 -1.21 1.85
CA TYR A 37 -1.61 -0.45 0.83
C TYR A 37 -1.04 -0.59 -0.59
N ARG A 38 0.29 -0.51 -0.73
CA ARG A 38 1.00 -0.58 -2.02
C ARG A 38 0.79 -1.89 -2.82
N PHE A 39 0.27 -2.93 -2.16
CA PHE A 39 -0.04 -4.23 -2.77
C PHE A 39 -1.49 -4.34 -3.20
N TYR A 40 -2.31 -3.33 -2.93
CA TYR A 40 -3.65 -3.23 -3.48
C TYR A 40 -3.61 -2.62 -4.87
N SER A 41 -4.28 -3.26 -5.83
CA SER A 41 -4.48 -2.71 -7.17
C SER A 41 -5.96 -2.50 -7.43
N ARG A 42 -6.27 -1.41 -8.14
CA ARG A 42 -7.64 -1.16 -8.59
C ARG A 42 -8.01 -2.27 -9.56
N ASN A 43 -9.09 -2.97 -9.27
CA ASN A 43 -9.67 -3.88 -10.24
C ASN A 43 -10.57 -3.06 -11.17
N SER A 44 -10.08 -2.75 -12.37
CA SER A 44 -10.78 -1.89 -13.34
C SER A 44 -12.17 -2.41 -13.73
N THR A 45 -12.43 -3.71 -13.58
CA THR A 45 -13.73 -4.32 -13.86
C THR A 45 -14.67 -4.37 -12.65
N LYS A 46 -14.21 -3.99 -11.45
CA LYS A 46 -15.01 -3.95 -10.21
C LYS A 46 -15.35 -2.53 -9.77
N THR A 47 -16.01 -1.79 -10.66
CA THR A 47 -16.72 -0.56 -10.30
C THR A 47 -18.22 -0.85 -10.33
N TYR A 48 -18.90 -0.73 -9.21
CA TYR A 48 -20.33 -1.07 -9.09
C TYR A 48 -21.07 -0.14 -8.14
N ARG A 49 -22.40 -0.10 -8.25
CA ARG A 49 -23.25 0.56 -7.27
C ARG A 49 -23.53 -0.40 -6.12
N GLY A 50 -23.32 0.04 -4.89
CA GLY A 50 -23.52 -0.77 -3.69
C GLY A 50 -24.11 0.03 -2.54
N ILE A 51 -24.59 -0.69 -1.54
CA ILE A 51 -25.11 -0.12 -0.29
C ILE A 51 -24.10 -0.43 0.81
N ILE A 52 -23.68 0.60 1.54
CA ILE A 52 -22.73 0.47 2.66
C ILE A 52 -23.27 1.19 3.89
N SER A 53 -22.74 0.85 5.07
CA SER A 53 -22.91 1.71 6.24
C SER A 53 -21.89 2.86 6.19
N PRO A 54 -22.31 4.13 6.42
CA PRO A 54 -21.38 5.23 6.67
C PRO A 54 -20.40 4.96 7.82
N LEU A 55 -20.75 4.10 8.79
CA LEU A 55 -19.87 3.74 9.90
C LEU A 55 -18.65 2.93 9.44
N ASP A 56 -18.75 2.20 8.33
CA ASP A 56 -17.67 1.40 7.75
C ASP A 56 -16.62 2.26 7.02
N ILE A 57 -16.93 3.54 6.78
CA ILE A 57 -16.00 4.50 6.20
C ILE A 57 -14.97 4.88 7.25
N LYS A 58 -13.70 4.62 6.95
CA LYS A 58 -12.57 4.87 7.85
C LYS A 58 -11.76 6.10 7.48
N GLY A 59 -11.94 6.63 6.28
CA GLY A 59 -11.15 7.75 5.81
C GLY A 59 -11.68 8.43 4.56
N ILE A 60 -10.91 9.40 4.07
CA ILE A 60 -11.19 10.17 2.85
C ILE A 60 -9.95 10.22 1.96
N GLN A 61 -10.12 10.23 0.64
CA GLN A 61 -9.01 10.28 -0.32
C GLN A 61 -8.41 11.68 -0.47
N TYR A 62 -9.22 12.75 -0.36
CA TYR A 62 -8.71 14.13 -0.35
C TYR A 62 -8.13 14.53 1.02
N ALA A 63 -7.36 13.60 1.57
CA ALA A 63 -6.63 13.79 2.80
C ALA A 63 -5.79 15.08 2.77
N TYR A 64 -5.14 15.37 1.64
CA TYR A 64 -4.32 16.56 1.44
C TYR A 64 -5.02 17.91 1.76
N ALA A 65 -6.36 17.98 1.69
CA ALA A 65 -7.09 19.21 1.97
C ALA A 65 -7.49 19.39 3.45
N TYR A 66 -7.36 18.34 4.28
CA TYR A 66 -7.90 18.30 5.65
C TYR A 66 -6.97 17.65 6.68
N ASN A 67 -6.26 16.59 6.32
CA ASN A 67 -5.32 15.86 7.18
C ASN A 67 -3.97 15.63 6.50
N ASP A 68 -3.50 16.59 5.70
CA ASP A 68 -2.12 16.58 5.21
C ASP A 68 -1.14 16.88 6.35
N GLY A 69 -0.16 16.02 6.57
CA GLY A 69 0.88 16.20 7.60
C GLY A 69 0.41 16.15 9.07
N THR A 70 -0.88 16.25 9.37
CA THR A 70 -1.42 16.21 10.75
C THR A 70 -2.60 15.25 10.85
N ASP A 71 -2.60 14.43 11.88
CA ASP A 71 -3.72 13.53 12.17
C ASP A 71 -4.93 14.32 12.68
N ILE A 72 -6.12 13.98 12.17
CA ILE A 72 -7.38 14.61 12.56
C ILE A 72 -8.39 13.56 12.99
N THR A 73 -9.33 13.95 13.84
CA THR A 73 -10.49 13.12 14.19
C THR A 73 -11.67 13.37 13.26
N TRP A 74 -12.72 12.54 13.35
CA TRP A 74 -13.96 12.77 12.61
C TRP A 74 -14.66 14.07 13.00
N ILE A 75 -14.60 14.48 14.27
CA ILE A 75 -15.12 15.78 14.72
C ILE A 75 -14.32 16.93 14.09
N ASP A 76 -12.99 16.82 14.06
CA ASP A 76 -12.14 17.83 13.43
C ASP A 76 -12.47 17.95 11.94
N LEU A 77 -12.65 16.82 11.25
CA LEU A 77 -13.07 16.80 9.87
C LEU A 77 -14.41 17.52 9.70
N LEU A 78 -15.43 17.18 10.50
CA LEU A 78 -16.76 17.80 10.45
C LEU A 78 -16.68 19.33 10.61
N ASN A 79 -15.93 19.80 11.59
CA ASN A 79 -15.77 21.22 11.89
C ASN A 79 -15.00 21.98 10.81
N ASN A 80 -14.15 21.29 10.04
CA ASN A 80 -13.33 21.89 9.00
C ASN A 80 -13.89 21.70 7.57
N LEU A 81 -15.01 21.00 7.39
CA LEU A 81 -15.62 20.79 6.08
C LEU A 81 -15.88 22.12 5.33
N LYS A 82 -15.14 22.37 4.25
CA LYS A 82 -15.12 23.67 3.54
C LYS A 82 -16.46 24.12 2.98
N ARG A 83 -17.34 23.19 2.59
CA ARG A 83 -18.69 23.47 2.04
C ARG A 83 -19.80 23.28 3.07
N PHE A 84 -19.47 23.02 4.33
CA PHE A 84 -20.50 22.94 5.38
C PHE A 84 -21.21 24.28 5.59
N LYS A 85 -20.51 25.40 5.35
CA LYS A 85 -21.11 26.73 5.37
C LYS A 85 -22.35 26.84 4.46
N ASP A 86 -22.33 26.17 3.31
CA ASP A 86 -23.41 26.24 2.32
C ASP A 86 -24.71 25.59 2.86
N ILE A 87 -24.57 24.64 3.79
CA ILE A 87 -25.67 24.01 4.54
C ILE A 87 -26.01 24.82 5.79
N ARG A 88 -25.00 25.37 6.45
CA ARG A 88 -25.15 26.06 7.72
C ARG A 88 -26.04 27.30 7.65
N HIS A 89 -26.04 27.98 6.51
CA HIS A 89 -26.86 29.16 6.26
C HIS A 89 -28.34 28.83 5.96
N SER A 90 -28.71 27.55 5.93
CA SER A 90 -30.10 27.12 5.75
C SER A 90 -30.79 26.82 7.09
N ASN A 91 -32.11 26.99 7.13
CA ASN A 91 -32.96 26.48 8.20
C ASN A 91 -33.39 25.02 7.95
N MET A 92 -32.50 24.21 7.36
CA MET A 92 -32.83 22.83 7.03
C MET A 92 -33.28 22.03 8.26
N THR A 93 -34.36 21.29 8.12
CA THR A 93 -34.82 20.28 9.09
C THR A 93 -33.88 19.06 9.09
N HIS A 94 -34.13 18.11 9.98
CA HIS A 94 -33.39 16.87 10.00
C HIS A 94 -33.57 16.06 8.72
N GLU A 95 -34.80 16.00 8.21
CA GLU A 95 -35.18 15.28 6.99
C GLU A 95 -34.51 15.92 5.76
N GLU A 96 -34.55 17.25 5.65
CA GLU A 96 -33.89 17.98 4.56
C GLU A 96 -32.37 17.80 4.59
N LEU A 97 -31.76 17.68 5.78
CA LEU A 97 -30.34 17.34 5.92
C LEU A 97 -30.02 15.92 5.42
N ILE A 98 -30.89 14.96 5.70
CA ILE A 98 -30.74 13.58 5.21
C ILE A 98 -30.86 13.56 3.69
N GLU A 99 -31.85 14.22 3.12
CA GLU A 99 -32.04 14.34 1.67
C GLU A 99 -30.83 15.01 1.01
N HIS A 100 -30.32 16.10 1.59
CA HIS A 100 -29.10 16.76 1.13
C HIS A 100 -27.90 15.80 1.13
N ALA A 101 -27.68 15.06 2.22
CA ALA A 101 -26.59 14.10 2.34
C ALA A 101 -26.71 12.93 1.33
N GLN A 102 -27.94 12.50 1.02
CA GLN A 102 -28.24 11.41 0.08
C GLN A 102 -28.51 11.86 -1.37
N SER A 103 -28.54 13.16 -1.66
CA SER A 103 -28.66 13.66 -3.03
C SER A 103 -27.40 13.40 -3.87
N ASP A 104 -27.54 13.03 -5.14
CA ASP A 104 -26.39 12.81 -6.05
C ASP A 104 -25.96 14.08 -6.82
N TYR A 105 -26.67 15.21 -6.66
CA TYR A 105 -26.44 16.51 -7.34
C TYR A 105 -25.68 16.38 -8.69
N ASN A 106 -24.47 16.93 -8.78
CA ASN A 106 -23.57 16.88 -9.94
C ASN A 106 -22.36 15.95 -9.73
N GLU A 107 -22.31 15.23 -8.60
CA GLU A 107 -21.17 14.40 -8.23
C GLU A 107 -21.71 13.19 -7.46
N SER A 108 -21.52 11.99 -7.99
CA SER A 108 -21.93 10.77 -7.29
C SER A 108 -21.11 10.57 -6.02
N ARG A 109 -21.68 9.93 -4.99
CA ARG A 109 -20.90 9.44 -3.85
C ARG A 109 -20.10 8.23 -4.28
N THR A 110 -18.77 8.34 -4.23
CA THR A 110 -17.87 7.23 -4.60
C THR A 110 -16.96 6.91 -3.43
N VAL A 111 -16.68 5.62 -3.25
CA VAL A 111 -15.76 5.09 -2.25
C VAL A 111 -14.74 4.15 -2.89
N SER A 112 -13.54 4.13 -2.36
CA SER A 112 -12.56 3.06 -2.59
C SER A 112 -12.70 2.02 -1.49
N LYS A 113 -12.78 0.74 -1.88
CA LYS A 113 -12.92 -0.39 -0.96
C LYS A 113 -11.63 -1.21 -0.94
N PHE A 114 -11.06 -1.41 0.25
CA PHE A 114 -9.87 -2.22 0.51
C PHE A 114 -10.23 -3.29 1.55
N GLY A 115 -10.58 -4.49 1.11
CA GLY A 115 -11.14 -5.51 2.01
C GLY A 115 -12.46 -5.03 2.63
N SER A 116 -12.48 -4.88 3.97
CA SER A 116 -13.62 -4.34 4.73
C SER A 116 -13.57 -2.83 4.95
N LEU A 117 -12.50 -2.15 4.52
CA LEU A 117 -12.30 -0.73 4.76
C LEU A 117 -12.83 0.10 3.58
N TYR A 118 -13.58 1.17 3.88
CA TYR A 118 -14.06 2.12 2.88
C TYR A 118 -13.46 3.51 3.07
N PHE A 119 -13.12 4.15 1.96
CA PHE A 119 -12.58 5.50 1.92
C PHE A 119 -13.35 6.33 0.92
N THR A 120 -13.90 7.48 1.34
CA THR A 120 -14.65 8.32 0.41
C THR A 120 -13.72 9.04 -0.56
N THR A 121 -14.01 8.93 -1.85
CA THR A 121 -13.24 9.58 -2.92
C THR A 121 -13.94 10.85 -3.40
N THR A 122 -15.24 10.77 -3.66
CA THR A 122 -16.12 11.87 -4.08
C THR A 122 -17.31 12.01 -3.15
N GLY A 123 -17.88 13.21 -3.04
CA GLY A 123 -19.01 13.45 -2.12
C GLY A 123 -18.66 13.38 -0.63
N GLN A 124 -17.41 13.64 -0.25
CA GLN A 124 -16.90 13.48 1.13
C GLN A 124 -17.67 14.23 2.20
N HIS A 125 -18.12 15.46 1.90
CA HIS A 125 -18.88 16.27 2.86
C HIS A 125 -20.23 15.61 3.15
N ARG A 126 -20.90 15.14 2.10
CA ARG A 126 -22.17 14.38 2.19
C ARG A 126 -21.96 13.06 2.93
N MET A 127 -20.88 12.33 2.66
CA MET A 127 -20.60 11.07 3.35
C MET A 127 -20.27 11.25 4.82
N ALA A 128 -19.54 12.32 5.18
CA ALA A 128 -19.32 12.69 6.57
C ALA A 128 -20.65 13.03 7.27
N LEU A 129 -21.54 13.79 6.62
CA LEU A 129 -22.88 14.06 7.13
C LEU A 129 -23.68 12.78 7.33
N CYS A 130 -23.73 11.87 6.35
CA CYS A 130 -24.39 10.57 6.50
C CYS A 130 -23.91 9.81 7.75
N LYS A 131 -22.61 9.90 8.05
CA LYS A 131 -22.00 9.28 9.24
C LYS A 131 -22.46 9.94 10.55
N PHE A 132 -22.48 11.27 10.60
CA PHE A 132 -22.90 12.03 11.80
C PHE A 132 -24.43 12.06 12.00
N LEU A 133 -25.21 11.85 10.94
CA LEU A 133 -26.66 11.67 10.99
C LEU A 133 -27.07 10.23 11.28
N ASP A 134 -26.10 9.35 11.59
CA ASP A 134 -26.32 7.94 11.94
C ASP A 134 -27.17 7.16 10.93
N LEU A 135 -27.03 7.48 9.64
CA LEU A 135 -27.72 6.72 8.61
C LEU A 135 -27.22 5.27 8.60
N GLU A 136 -28.16 4.31 8.58
CA GLU A 136 -27.79 2.90 8.58
C GLU A 136 -27.14 2.47 7.26
N LYS A 137 -27.65 3.01 6.14
CA LYS A 137 -27.33 2.58 4.78
C LYS A 137 -27.29 3.78 3.84
N VAL A 138 -26.31 3.77 2.95
CA VAL A 138 -26.18 4.75 1.86
C VAL A 138 -25.77 4.07 0.56
N THR A 139 -26.38 4.49 -0.55
CA THR A 139 -26.02 4.01 -1.89
C THR A 139 -24.84 4.82 -2.42
N VAL A 140 -23.81 4.11 -2.87
CA VAL A 140 -22.55 4.68 -3.36
C VAL A 140 -22.04 3.92 -4.59
N HIS A 141 -21.16 4.55 -5.37
CA HIS A 141 -20.29 3.85 -6.31
C HIS A 141 -19.06 3.33 -5.57
N ILE A 142 -18.73 2.06 -5.78
CA ILE A 142 -17.61 1.38 -5.12
C ILE A 142 -16.56 1.07 -6.17
N ASN A 143 -15.35 1.60 -5.98
CA ASN A 143 -14.14 1.17 -6.67
C ASN A 143 -13.44 0.12 -5.81
N GLU A 144 -13.50 -1.15 -6.19
CA GLU A 144 -12.88 -2.21 -5.41
C GLU A 144 -11.38 -2.35 -5.73
N TYR A 145 -10.57 -2.37 -4.67
CA TYR A 145 -9.16 -2.66 -4.72
C TYR A 145 -8.91 -4.04 -4.12
N THR A 146 -8.18 -4.87 -4.87
CA THR A 146 -7.87 -6.24 -4.46
C THR A 146 -6.42 -6.30 -3.98
N PHE A 147 -6.19 -7.02 -2.88
CA PHE A 147 -4.84 -7.31 -2.42
C PHE A 147 -4.16 -8.29 -3.37
N ASN A 148 -3.00 -7.91 -3.92
CA ASN A 148 -2.18 -8.78 -4.74
C ASN A 148 -1.27 -9.62 -3.84
N GLN A 149 -1.77 -10.79 -3.43
CA GLN A 149 -1.06 -11.73 -2.56
C GLN A 149 0.27 -12.20 -3.18
N GLU A 150 0.30 -12.45 -4.48
CA GLU A 150 1.51 -12.88 -5.18
C GLU A 150 2.59 -11.81 -5.10
N LYS A 151 2.25 -10.56 -5.45
CA LYS A 151 3.18 -9.42 -5.36
C LYS A 151 3.69 -9.20 -3.94
N PHE A 152 2.82 -9.36 -2.94
CA PHE A 152 3.21 -9.25 -1.52
C PHE A 152 4.18 -10.37 -1.10
N ASN A 153 3.89 -11.61 -1.48
CA ASN A 153 4.75 -12.76 -1.19
C ASN A 153 6.13 -12.59 -1.84
N THR A 154 6.16 -12.19 -3.12
CA THR A 154 7.38 -11.91 -3.87
C THR A 154 8.20 -10.81 -3.20
N TYR A 155 7.58 -9.71 -2.80
CA TYR A 155 8.25 -8.64 -2.04
C TYR A 155 8.86 -9.16 -0.72
N ASN A 156 8.13 -9.94 0.07
CA ASN A 156 8.63 -10.45 1.34
C ASN A 156 9.80 -11.42 1.16
N ALA A 157 9.73 -12.29 0.15
CA ALA A 157 10.83 -13.19 -0.20
C ALA A 157 12.09 -12.41 -0.59
N ARG A 158 11.93 -11.41 -1.46
CA ARG A 158 13.01 -10.51 -1.89
C ARG A 158 13.61 -9.74 -0.73
N LYS A 159 12.77 -9.14 0.12
CA LYS A 159 13.19 -8.41 1.34
C LYS A 159 14.02 -9.28 2.28
N LYS A 160 13.58 -10.52 2.53
CA LYS A 160 14.32 -11.50 3.36
C LYS A 160 15.67 -11.83 2.73
N PHE A 161 15.71 -12.04 1.42
CA PHE A 161 16.95 -12.37 0.71
C PHE A 161 17.94 -11.20 0.69
N VAL A 162 17.49 -9.98 0.38
CA VAL A 162 18.33 -8.75 0.44
C VAL A 162 18.93 -8.56 1.83
N LYS A 163 18.16 -8.76 2.90
CA LYS A 163 18.68 -8.72 4.27
C LYS A 163 19.83 -9.71 4.47
N ARG A 164 19.70 -10.94 3.96
CA ARG A 164 20.75 -11.97 4.08
C ARG A 164 22.00 -11.64 3.27
N LEU A 165 21.86 -10.99 2.11
CA LEU A 165 23.01 -10.50 1.34
C LEU A 165 23.75 -9.42 2.12
N LEU A 166 23.00 -8.48 2.71
CA LEU A 166 23.56 -7.40 3.54
C LEU A 166 24.26 -7.94 4.78
N ASP A 167 23.62 -8.85 5.52
CA ASP A 167 24.17 -9.46 6.74
C ASP A 167 25.50 -10.23 6.48
N ARG A 168 25.82 -10.52 5.22
CA ARG A 168 27.05 -11.21 4.79
C ARG A 168 28.03 -10.31 4.05
N GLY A 169 27.75 -9.02 3.94
CA GLY A 169 28.60 -8.08 3.20
C GLY A 169 28.63 -8.33 1.69
N LEU A 170 27.68 -9.10 1.15
CA LEU A 170 27.56 -9.34 -0.29
C LEU A 170 26.96 -8.15 -1.05
N ILE A 171 26.34 -7.22 -0.33
CA ILE A 171 25.95 -5.90 -0.83
C ILE A 171 26.43 -4.87 0.19
N SER A 172 26.85 -3.70 -0.29
CA SER A 172 27.39 -2.64 0.57
C SER A 172 26.30 -1.80 1.24
N GLU A 173 25.11 -1.73 0.63
CA GLU A 173 24.06 -0.81 1.05
C GLU A 173 22.71 -1.51 1.18
N LYS A 174 21.90 -0.99 2.10
CA LYS A 174 20.53 -1.44 2.28
C LYS A 174 19.68 -0.85 1.17
N LEU A 175 19.05 -1.73 0.40
CA LEU A 175 18.10 -1.31 -0.63
C LEU A 175 16.84 -0.71 -0.01
N SER A 176 16.37 0.37 -0.63
CA SER A 176 15.08 0.98 -0.36
C SER A 176 13.93 0.03 -0.72
N GLU A 177 12.76 0.32 -0.19
CA GLU A 177 11.57 -0.47 -0.50
C GLU A 177 11.17 -0.39 -1.97
N SER A 178 11.34 0.77 -2.62
CA SER A 178 11.13 0.91 -4.06
C SER A 178 12.05 0.01 -4.86
N GLU A 179 13.32 -0.10 -4.49
CA GLU A 179 14.29 -0.97 -5.17
C GLU A 179 13.92 -2.45 -4.99
N ILE A 180 13.49 -2.85 -3.79
CA ILE A 180 13.01 -4.23 -3.52
C ILE A 180 11.68 -4.51 -4.25
N MET A 181 10.88 -3.49 -4.54
CA MET A 181 9.60 -3.65 -5.23
C MET A 181 9.75 -3.70 -6.74
N SER A 182 10.58 -2.82 -7.33
CA SER A 182 10.75 -2.73 -8.77
C SER A 182 11.70 -3.81 -9.28
N PHE A 183 12.86 -4.01 -8.62
CA PHE A 183 13.99 -4.75 -9.18
C PHE A 183 14.35 -4.37 -10.63
N GLU A 184 13.84 -3.24 -11.15
CA GLU A 184 14.15 -2.71 -12.47
C GLU A 184 15.62 -2.30 -12.57
N HIS A 185 16.27 -2.07 -11.42
CA HIS A 185 17.69 -1.82 -11.31
C HIS A 185 18.37 -3.08 -10.82
N ALA A 186 19.38 -3.54 -11.57
CA ALA A 186 20.15 -4.70 -11.21
C ALA A 186 20.84 -4.49 -9.85
N ILE A 187 20.83 -5.52 -8.99
CA ILE A 187 21.56 -5.48 -7.72
C ILE A 187 23.03 -5.77 -8.00
N SER A 188 23.91 -4.91 -7.51
CA SER A 188 25.36 -5.16 -7.50
C SER A 188 25.72 -6.00 -6.28
N LEU A 189 26.13 -7.25 -6.50
CA LEU A 189 26.78 -8.06 -5.47
C LEU A 189 28.27 -7.76 -5.45
N ASN A 190 28.82 -7.50 -4.27
CA ASN A 190 30.26 -7.52 -4.03
C ASN A 190 30.65 -8.88 -3.45
N ILE A 191 31.47 -9.62 -4.17
CA ILE A 191 32.00 -10.89 -3.70
C ILE A 191 33.52 -10.82 -3.83
N HIS A 192 34.22 -10.70 -2.69
CA HIS A 192 35.69 -10.56 -2.63
C HIS A 192 36.27 -9.47 -3.56
N GLY A 193 35.57 -8.35 -3.72
CA GLY A 193 35.97 -7.22 -4.57
C GLY A 193 35.52 -7.31 -6.03
N VAL A 194 34.83 -8.39 -6.42
CA VAL A 194 34.21 -8.52 -7.74
C VAL A 194 32.75 -8.08 -7.66
N PHE A 195 32.36 -7.14 -8.53
CA PHE A 195 30.98 -6.68 -8.66
C PHE A 195 30.22 -7.46 -9.72
N ILE A 196 29.07 -8.03 -9.35
CA ILE A 196 28.16 -8.75 -10.26
C ILE A 196 26.81 -8.05 -10.27
N MET A 197 26.36 -7.62 -11.45
CA MET A 197 25.05 -7.00 -11.63
C MET A 197 24.00 -8.08 -11.93
N MET A 198 22.95 -8.14 -11.11
CA MET A 198 21.89 -9.15 -11.25
C MET A 198 20.55 -8.50 -11.57
N GLY A 199 19.97 -8.83 -12.73
CA GLY A 199 18.62 -8.41 -13.10
C GLY A 199 17.51 -9.15 -12.35
N ASP A 200 16.29 -8.62 -12.47
CA ASP A 200 15.06 -9.14 -11.87
C ASP A 200 14.77 -10.62 -12.20
N GLN A 201 14.95 -11.02 -13.46
CA GLN A 201 14.67 -12.38 -13.97
C GLN A 201 15.54 -13.46 -13.31
N VAL A 202 16.71 -13.07 -12.82
CA VAL A 202 17.70 -13.98 -12.20
C VAL A 202 17.44 -14.12 -10.71
N PHE A 203 16.89 -13.08 -10.10
CA PHE A 203 16.76 -12.93 -8.66
C PHE A 203 15.80 -13.95 -8.05
N ASP A 204 14.63 -14.15 -8.67
CA ASP A 204 13.66 -15.14 -8.18
C ASP A 204 14.21 -16.58 -8.30
N GLY A 205 15.03 -16.85 -9.33
CA GLY A 205 15.76 -18.10 -9.47
C GLY A 205 16.82 -18.31 -8.39
N LEU A 206 17.51 -17.24 -8.00
CA LEU A 206 18.53 -17.23 -6.95
C LEU A 206 17.94 -17.39 -5.55
N ILE A 207 16.82 -16.74 -5.24
CA ILE A 207 16.10 -16.94 -3.97
C ILE A 207 15.74 -18.42 -3.82
N ASN A 208 15.16 -19.02 -4.86
CA ASN A 208 14.78 -20.43 -4.85
C ASN A 208 15.99 -21.37 -4.68
N LEU A 209 17.09 -21.07 -5.37
CA LEU A 209 18.34 -21.82 -5.21
C LEU A 209 18.89 -21.69 -3.78
N TYR A 210 18.86 -20.48 -3.25
CA TYR A 210 19.40 -20.14 -1.94
C TYR A 210 18.58 -20.76 -0.81
N ASP A 211 17.26 -20.76 -0.91
CA ASP A 211 16.39 -21.37 0.09
C ASP A 211 16.41 -22.92 -0.02
N GLY A 212 16.73 -23.48 -1.19
CA GLY A 212 16.88 -24.92 -1.41
C GLY A 212 18.26 -25.51 -1.10
N LEU A 213 19.30 -24.69 -1.01
CA LEU A 213 20.67 -25.10 -0.64
C LEU A 213 21.01 -24.45 0.70
N GLY A 214 21.30 -25.24 1.74
CA GLY A 214 21.70 -24.70 3.04
C GLY A 214 22.75 -23.57 2.92
N THR A 215 22.60 -22.52 3.72
CA THR A 215 23.32 -21.23 3.66
C THR A 215 24.82 -21.31 3.30
N ASN A 216 25.55 -22.27 3.86
CA ASN A 216 27.00 -22.42 3.64
C ASN A 216 27.33 -22.91 2.22
N LYS A 217 26.49 -23.74 1.61
CA LYS A 217 26.73 -24.25 0.25
C LYS A 217 26.59 -23.15 -0.80
N VAL A 218 25.67 -22.20 -0.60
CA VAL A 218 25.47 -21.10 -1.54
C VAL A 218 26.67 -20.16 -1.57
N LEU A 219 27.25 -19.84 -0.40
CA LEU A 219 28.45 -19.01 -0.29
C LEU A 219 29.65 -19.67 -0.97
N ILE A 220 29.91 -20.95 -0.70
CA ILE A 220 30.99 -21.69 -1.35
C ILE A 220 30.76 -21.75 -2.88
N THR A 221 29.50 -21.84 -3.33
CA THR A 221 29.18 -21.83 -4.77
C THR A 221 29.39 -20.43 -5.40
N PHE A 222 29.14 -19.36 -4.65
CA PHE A 222 29.46 -17.97 -5.05
C PHE A 222 30.98 -17.69 -5.06
N GLU A 223 31.74 -18.33 -4.17
CA GLU A 223 33.21 -18.26 -4.16
C GLU A 223 33.83 -19.07 -5.32
N SER A 224 33.33 -20.27 -5.60
CA SER A 224 33.80 -21.08 -6.74
C SER A 224 33.47 -20.44 -8.10
N LEU A 225 32.41 -19.64 -8.19
CA LEU A 225 32.08 -18.74 -9.31
C LEU A 225 33.20 -17.72 -9.62
N ILE A 226 33.96 -17.29 -8.61
CA ILE A 226 35.04 -16.31 -8.76
C ILE A 226 36.34 -16.98 -9.19
N TYR A 227 36.70 -18.08 -8.55
CA TYR A 227 37.99 -18.75 -8.77
C TYR A 227 37.98 -19.69 -9.99
N GLY A 228 36.82 -20.12 -10.47
CA GLY A 228 36.66 -20.98 -11.65
C GLY A 228 36.37 -20.26 -12.96
N LYS A 229 36.52 -18.92 -13.04
CA LYS A 229 36.13 -18.11 -14.21
C LYS A 229 36.71 -18.65 -15.53
N PRO A 230 35.88 -19.08 -16.49
CA PRO A 230 36.25 -19.04 -17.90
C PRO A 230 36.29 -17.57 -18.34
N SER A 231 37.20 -17.21 -19.24
CA SER A 231 37.39 -15.85 -19.79
C SER A 231 36.16 -15.24 -20.49
N THR A 232 35.06 -15.98 -20.60
CA THR A 232 33.84 -15.62 -21.33
C THR A 232 32.65 -15.27 -20.42
N PHE A 233 32.79 -15.30 -19.09
CA PHE A 233 31.68 -15.01 -18.19
C PHE A 233 31.39 -13.50 -18.14
N ASN A 234 30.23 -13.09 -18.64
CA ASN A 234 29.77 -11.71 -18.60
C ASN A 234 29.25 -11.36 -17.18
N ASN A 235 29.68 -10.23 -16.62
CA ASN A 235 29.28 -9.81 -15.26
C ASN A 235 27.85 -9.23 -15.19
N ASP A 236 27.17 -9.14 -16.34
CA ASP A 236 25.79 -8.73 -16.51
C ASP A 236 24.90 -9.96 -16.76
N VAL A 237 24.23 -10.48 -15.73
CA VAL A 237 23.29 -11.61 -15.86
C VAL A 237 21.89 -11.02 -16.03
N ARG A 238 21.38 -11.02 -17.27
CA ARG A 238 20.14 -10.29 -17.63
C ARG A 238 19.05 -11.15 -18.25
N SER A 239 19.34 -12.41 -18.63
CA SER A 239 18.38 -13.29 -19.34
C SER A 239 18.21 -14.68 -18.71
N GLN A 240 17.15 -15.40 -19.10
CA GLN A 240 16.94 -16.82 -18.77
C GLN A 240 18.09 -17.73 -19.24
N SER A 241 18.73 -17.42 -20.37
CA SER A 241 19.90 -18.16 -20.86
C SER A 241 21.09 -17.98 -19.93
N ASP A 242 21.35 -16.75 -19.48
CA ASP A 242 22.41 -16.45 -18.53
C ASP A 242 22.13 -17.14 -17.18
N LEU A 243 20.86 -17.18 -16.76
CA LEU A 243 20.42 -17.92 -15.57
C LEU A 243 20.64 -19.43 -15.73
N LEU A 244 20.43 -20.02 -16.91
CA LEU A 244 20.69 -21.43 -17.20
C LEU A 244 22.17 -21.76 -17.19
N GLN A 245 23.01 -20.91 -17.79
CA GLN A 245 24.47 -21.03 -17.71
C GLN A 245 24.96 -20.87 -16.28
N PHE A 246 24.42 -19.90 -15.55
CA PHE A 246 24.70 -19.70 -14.13
C PHE A 246 24.24 -20.91 -13.29
N LYS A 247 23.04 -21.44 -13.50
CA LYS A 247 22.55 -22.67 -12.82
C LYS A 247 23.37 -23.90 -13.16
N TYR A 248 23.75 -24.08 -14.43
CA TYR A 248 24.62 -25.18 -14.87
C TYR A 248 25.99 -25.07 -14.19
N PHE A 249 26.54 -23.87 -14.16
CA PHE A 249 27.79 -23.57 -13.48
C PHE A 249 27.69 -23.86 -11.96
N LEU A 250 26.65 -23.38 -11.28
CA LEU A 250 26.39 -23.67 -9.87
C LEU A 250 26.25 -25.18 -9.61
N ARG A 251 25.60 -25.93 -10.51
CA ARG A 251 25.49 -27.39 -10.43
C ARG A 251 26.83 -28.08 -10.62
N LYS A 252 27.66 -27.59 -11.55
CA LYS A 252 29.01 -28.10 -11.80
C LYS A 252 29.92 -27.87 -10.59
N CYS A 253 29.94 -26.66 -10.04
CA CYS A 253 30.67 -26.37 -8.80
C CYS A 253 30.17 -27.20 -7.62
N LYS A 254 28.85 -27.40 -7.49
CA LYS A 254 28.28 -28.30 -6.48
C LYS A 254 28.76 -29.74 -6.63
N ALA A 255 28.89 -30.25 -7.86
CA ALA A 255 29.37 -31.60 -8.12
C ALA A 255 30.86 -31.73 -7.79
N GLU A 256 31.68 -30.75 -8.18
CA GLU A 256 33.12 -30.69 -7.90
C GLU A 256 33.40 -30.57 -6.38
N LEU A 257 32.64 -29.74 -5.66
CA LEU A 257 32.74 -29.60 -4.20
C LEU A 257 32.24 -30.82 -3.41
N LEU A 258 31.45 -31.70 -4.04
CA LEU A 258 30.96 -32.95 -3.44
C LEU A 258 31.82 -34.16 -3.83
N SER A 259 32.72 -34.02 -4.82
CA SER A 259 33.69 -35.05 -5.19
C SER A 259 35.01 -34.97 -4.44
N ASP A 260 35.27 -33.85 -3.75
CA ASP A 260 36.45 -33.65 -2.90
C ASP A 260 36.20 -34.02 -1.40
N VAL A 261 35.20 -34.87 -1.13
CA VAL A 261 34.90 -35.47 0.18
C VAL A 261 35.00 -36.99 0.10
#